data_AF-A0A931R0F8-F1
#
_entry.id   AF-A0A931R0F8-F1
#
_cell.length_a   1.000
_cell.length_b   1.000
_cell.length_c   1.000
_cell.angle_alpha   90.00
_cell.angle_beta   90.00
_cell.angle_gamma   90.00
#
_symmetry.space_group_name_H-M   'P 1'
#
loop_
_entity.id
_entity.type
_entity.pdbx_description
1 polymer ?
#
loop_
_entity_poly.entity_id
_entity_poly.type
_entity_poly.pdbx_seq_one_letter_code
_entity_poly.pdbx_strand_id
1 'polypeptide(L)'
;MLSTKRPLGKRRRALVLMAATFLVWFFGGLPLDADQEESGAVHAAPASPNPEPPEAEPQRRFPRPSRNGSPELSPKQQRDLLKHNFDKMKQDADDLADLARSLQEDLNASNENVLSIEVVEKAEKIEKLAKKIKRAAKGF
;
A
#
# COMPACT_ATOMS: atom_id res chain seq x y z
N MET A 1 8.63 16.10 -71.79
CA MET A 1 9.61 16.25 -70.68
C MET A 1 9.17 15.34 -69.54
N LEU A 2 9.90 14.25 -69.30
CA LEU A 2 9.65 13.29 -68.23
C LEU A 2 10.16 13.86 -66.90
N SER A 3 9.34 13.91 -65.86
CA SER A 3 9.82 14.14 -64.49
C SER A 3 9.18 13.17 -63.50
N THR A 4 9.82 12.00 -63.48
CA THR A 4 10.10 11.02 -62.41
C THR A 4 9.40 11.15 -61.05
N LYS A 5 8.60 10.12 -60.73
CA LYS A 5 8.23 9.69 -59.36
C LYS A 5 9.48 9.45 -58.50
N ARG A 6 9.43 9.82 -57.21
CA ARG A 6 10.13 9.08 -56.14
C ARG A 6 9.29 9.00 -54.86
N PRO A 7 8.97 7.79 -54.37
CA PRO A 7 8.42 7.57 -53.04
C PRO A 7 9.55 7.48 -52.01
N LEU A 8 9.48 8.26 -50.93
CA LEU A 8 10.21 8.03 -49.68
C LEU A 8 9.17 7.48 -48.69
N GLY A 9 9.26 6.28 -48.11
CA GLY A 9 10.44 5.53 -47.72
C GLY A 9 10.25 5.19 -46.24
N LYS A 10 9.48 4.13 -45.95
CA LYS A 10 9.23 3.62 -44.59
C LYS A 10 10.57 3.25 -43.95
N ARG A 11 10.98 3.98 -42.91
CA ARG A 11 12.09 3.56 -42.04
C ARG A 11 11.52 2.89 -40.80
N ARG A 12 11.38 1.57 -40.87
CA ARG A 12 11.40 0.70 -39.69
C ARG A 12 12.85 0.37 -39.39
N ARG A 13 13.37 0.79 -38.23
CA ARG A 13 14.41 0.04 -37.51
C ARG A 13 14.12 0.16 -36.01
N ALA A 14 13.94 -1.01 -35.42
CA ALA A 14 13.83 -1.25 -34.00
C ALA A 14 15.20 -1.11 -33.33
N LEU A 15 15.18 -0.66 -32.08
CA LEU A 15 16.19 -0.85 -31.02
C LEU A 15 15.45 -0.43 -29.73
N VAL A 16 14.81 -1.26 -28.92
CA VAL A 16 15.28 -2.38 -28.08
C VAL A 16 16.45 -1.98 -27.17
N LEU A 17 16.08 -1.73 -25.89
CA LEU A 17 16.78 -1.97 -24.61
C LEU A 17 17.90 -1.02 -24.13
N MET A 18 17.59 -0.32 -23.02
CA MET A 18 18.37 -0.21 -21.77
C MET A 18 17.36 0.17 -20.65
N ALA A 19 16.84 -0.69 -19.78
CA ALA A 19 17.44 -1.48 -18.69
C ALA A 19 18.04 -0.64 -17.53
N ALA A 20 17.22 -0.44 -16.49
CA ALA A 20 17.49 -0.49 -15.04
C ALA A 20 18.73 0.19 -14.43
N THR A 21 18.54 1.28 -13.66
CA THR A 21 19.39 1.68 -12.51
C THR A 21 18.75 2.80 -11.66
N PHE A 22 17.98 2.49 -10.61
CA PHE A 22 17.78 3.42 -9.46
C PHE A 22 17.37 2.63 -8.21
N LEU A 23 18.27 1.74 -7.78
CA LEU A 23 18.30 1.21 -6.41
C LEU A 23 19.72 1.47 -5.90
N VAL A 24 19.86 1.82 -4.62
CA VAL A 24 21.12 2.18 -3.92
C VAL A 24 21.46 3.69 -3.93
N TRP A 25 20.66 4.51 -3.23
CA TRP A 25 21.07 5.82 -2.71
C TRP A 25 20.38 6.15 -1.37
N PHE A 26 20.23 5.18 -0.46
CA PHE A 26 19.82 5.50 0.93
C PHE A 26 20.29 4.49 2.00
N PHE A 27 21.26 3.62 1.68
CA PHE A 27 21.88 2.70 2.64
C PHE A 27 23.39 2.70 2.40
N GLY A 28 24.16 3.46 3.19
CA GLY A 28 25.62 3.44 3.11
C GLY A 28 26.28 4.73 3.60
N GLY A 29 26.40 4.88 4.93
CA GLY A 29 27.27 5.86 5.57
C GLY A 29 27.94 5.21 6.77
N LEU A 30 29.21 4.85 6.61
CA LEU A 30 30.10 4.12 7.51
C LEU A 30 30.51 4.90 8.79
N PRO A 31 31.10 4.22 9.80
CA PRO A 31 31.34 4.72 11.15
C PRO A 31 32.63 5.55 11.25
N LEU A 32 32.73 6.38 12.29
CA LEU A 32 33.96 7.07 12.69
C LEU A 32 34.23 6.78 14.17
N ASP A 33 35.34 6.09 14.43
CA ASP A 33 35.99 5.90 15.72
C ASP A 33 36.43 7.24 16.34
N ALA A 34 36.33 7.34 17.67
CA ALA A 34 37.35 7.97 18.53
C ALA A 34 37.03 7.69 20.01
N ASP A 35 37.95 6.96 20.63
CA ASP A 35 38.11 6.63 22.05
C ASP A 35 37.97 7.80 23.03
N GLN A 36 37.58 7.51 24.28
CA GLN A 36 38.45 7.74 25.45
C GLN A 36 37.96 7.03 26.74
N GLU A 37 38.83 6.14 27.23
CA GLU A 37 39.21 5.76 28.61
C GLU A 37 38.25 6.05 29.78
N GLU A 38 37.83 5.02 30.53
CA GLU A 38 38.54 4.32 31.61
C GLU A 38 38.22 4.93 33.00
N SER A 39 37.46 4.18 33.81
CA SER A 39 37.78 4.07 35.24
C SER A 39 36.99 2.93 35.86
N GLY A 40 37.72 1.97 36.41
CA GLY A 40 37.14 0.83 37.09
C GLY A 40 36.41 1.21 38.36
N ALA A 41 35.42 0.39 38.70
CA ALA A 41 35.15 0.00 40.07
C ALA A 41 34.38 -1.32 40.03
N VAL A 42 35.09 -2.39 40.33
CA VAL A 42 34.53 -3.67 40.77
C VAL A 42 33.61 -3.42 41.96
N HIS A 43 32.30 -3.43 41.73
CA HIS A 43 31.33 -3.57 42.82
C HIS A 43 30.50 -4.82 42.59
N ALA A 44 30.73 -5.75 43.51
CA ALA A 44 30.12 -7.05 43.62
C ALA A 44 28.59 -6.98 43.64
N ALA A 45 27.98 -8.00 43.05
CA ALA A 45 26.57 -8.31 43.17
C ALA A 45 26.17 -8.57 44.63
N PRO A 46 25.02 -8.05 45.07
CA PRO A 46 24.17 -8.75 46.01
C PRO A 46 22.96 -9.33 45.28
N ALA A 47 22.89 -10.66 45.26
CA ALA A 47 21.70 -11.40 44.88
C ALA A 47 20.53 -10.99 45.79
N SER A 48 19.49 -10.38 45.21
CA SER A 48 18.22 -10.17 45.90
C SER A 48 17.28 -11.36 45.63
N PRO A 49 16.67 -11.94 46.67
CA PRO A 49 15.78 -13.08 46.54
C PRO A 49 14.46 -12.69 45.86
N ASN A 50 14.05 -13.52 44.91
CA ASN A 50 12.81 -13.46 44.16
C ASN A 50 11.60 -13.64 45.10
N PRO A 51 10.62 -12.71 45.17
CA PRO A 51 9.37 -12.98 45.86
C PRO A 51 8.42 -13.81 44.97
N GLU A 52 8.01 -14.97 45.49
CA GLU A 52 6.97 -15.84 44.92
C GLU A 52 5.66 -15.07 44.64
N PRO A 53 5.02 -15.25 43.48
CA PRO A 53 3.65 -14.77 43.25
C PRO A 53 2.63 -15.65 44.00
N PRO A 54 1.63 -15.05 44.69
CA PRO A 54 0.63 -15.79 45.43
C PRO A 54 -0.37 -16.55 44.53
N GLU A 55 -0.95 -17.58 45.13
CA GLU A 55 -1.76 -18.67 44.60
C GLU A 55 -2.82 -18.30 43.55
N ALA A 56 -2.92 -19.16 42.53
CA ALA A 56 -3.91 -19.10 41.48
C ALA A 56 -5.30 -19.49 42.01
N GLU A 57 -6.26 -18.56 41.95
CA GLU A 57 -7.68 -18.90 42.06
C GLU A 57 -8.13 -19.80 40.88
N PRO A 58 -9.07 -20.74 41.10
CA PRO A 58 -9.58 -21.58 40.04
C PRO A 58 -10.46 -20.74 39.10
N GLN A 59 -9.84 -20.19 38.05
CA GLN A 59 -10.55 -19.57 36.94
C GLN A 59 -11.56 -20.58 36.36
N ARG A 60 -12.84 -20.31 36.57
CA ARG A 60 -13.93 -20.96 35.84
C ARG A 60 -13.68 -20.77 34.34
N ARG A 61 -13.12 -21.80 33.69
CA ARG A 61 -12.99 -21.86 32.23
C ARG A 61 -14.39 -21.93 31.65
N PHE A 62 -14.93 -20.77 31.25
CA PHE A 62 -16.01 -20.74 30.27
C PHE A 62 -15.54 -21.48 29.01
N PRO A 63 -16.37 -22.36 28.41
CA PRO A 63 -16.05 -22.96 27.12
C PRO A 63 -15.86 -21.85 26.10
N ARG A 64 -14.64 -21.70 25.58
CA ARG A 64 -14.39 -20.81 24.45
C ARG A 64 -15.12 -21.43 23.24
N PRO A 65 -16.02 -20.70 22.55
CA PRO A 65 -16.59 -21.21 21.31
C PRO A 65 -15.44 -21.47 20.33
N SER A 66 -15.36 -22.71 19.83
CA SER A 66 -14.38 -23.11 18.83
C SER A 66 -14.46 -22.15 17.64
N ARG A 67 -13.37 -21.43 17.39
CA ARG A 67 -13.19 -20.44 16.31
C ARG A 67 -13.08 -21.08 14.91
N ASN A 68 -13.45 -22.35 14.75
CA ASN A 68 -13.25 -23.12 13.53
C ASN A 68 -14.61 -23.53 12.97
N GLY A 69 -15.22 -22.60 12.23
CA GLY A 69 -16.47 -22.82 11.52
C GLY A 69 -16.68 -21.73 10.48
N SER A 70 -15.62 -21.35 9.75
CA SER A 70 -15.86 -20.66 8.48
C SER A 70 -16.34 -21.72 7.50
N PRO A 71 -17.55 -21.59 6.92
CA PRO A 71 -17.99 -22.54 5.91
C PRO A 71 -16.97 -22.56 4.77
N GLU A 72 -16.38 -23.72 4.52
CA GLU A 72 -15.44 -23.91 3.43
C GLU A 72 -16.20 -23.72 2.11
N LEU A 73 -15.84 -22.68 1.36
CA LEU A 73 -16.50 -22.35 0.10
C LEU A 73 -16.12 -23.41 -0.95
N SER A 74 -17.10 -23.88 -1.72
CA SER A 74 -16.79 -24.72 -2.88
C SER A 74 -15.92 -23.95 -3.89
N PRO A 75 -15.08 -24.64 -4.68
CA PRO A 75 -14.23 -23.99 -5.68
C PRO A 75 -15.01 -23.11 -6.67
N LYS A 76 -16.25 -23.48 -6.99
CA LYS A 76 -17.14 -22.69 -7.84
C LYS A 76 -17.56 -21.38 -7.17
N GLN A 77 -17.99 -21.44 -5.90
CA GLN A 77 -18.34 -20.25 -5.13
C GLN A 77 -17.15 -19.31 -4.97
N GLN A 78 -15.94 -19.86 -4.73
CA GLN A 78 -14.73 -19.05 -4.65
C GLN A 78 -14.43 -18.33 -5.97
N ARG A 79 -14.55 -19.01 -7.12
CA ARG A 79 -14.40 -18.40 -8.44
C ARG A 79 -15.44 -17.32 -8.71
N ASP A 80 -16.70 -17.56 -8.37
CA ASP A 80 -17.79 -16.61 -8.57
C ASP A 80 -17.57 -15.35 -7.72
N LEU A 81 -17.11 -15.50 -6.47
CA LEU A 81 -16.74 -14.37 -5.61
C LEU A 81 -15.55 -13.59 -6.15
N LEU A 82 -14.49 -14.26 -6.63
CA LEU A 82 -13.34 -13.59 -7.24
C LEU A 82 -13.77 -12.76 -8.46
N LYS A 83 -14.60 -13.33 -9.32
CA LYS A 83 -15.13 -12.65 -10.50
C LYS A 83 -15.97 -11.43 -10.09
N HIS A 84 -16.90 -11.60 -9.16
CA HIS A 84 -17.72 -10.51 -8.65
C HIS A 84 -16.88 -9.38 -8.05
N ASN A 85 -15.89 -9.71 -7.21
CA ASN A 85 -14.99 -8.71 -6.62
C ASN A 85 -14.19 -7.95 -7.68
N PHE A 86 -13.74 -8.63 -8.73
CA PHE A 86 -13.01 -8.01 -9.83
C PHE A 86 -13.90 -7.06 -10.64
N ASP A 87 -15.13 -7.46 -10.95
CA ASP A 87 -16.09 -6.62 -11.66
C ASP A 87 -16.46 -5.38 -10.83
N LYS A 88 -16.66 -5.53 -9.52
CA LYS A 88 -16.84 -4.42 -8.56
C LYS A 88 -15.64 -3.47 -8.53
N MET A 89 -14.43 -4.02 -8.56
CA MET A 89 -13.20 -3.21 -8.53
C MET A 89 -13.02 -2.40 -9.80
N LYS A 90 -13.45 -2.90 -10.97
CA LYS A 90 -13.50 -2.13 -12.21
C LYS A 90 -14.45 -0.95 -12.10
N GLN A 91 -15.68 -1.19 -11.64
CA GLN A 91 -16.66 -0.13 -11.43
C GLN A 91 -16.12 0.94 -10.47
N ASP A 92 -15.54 0.52 -9.34
CA ASP A 92 -14.94 1.46 -8.39
C ASP A 92 -13.80 2.28 -9.02
N ALA A 93 -13.05 1.73 -9.97
CA ALA A 93 -11.98 2.42 -10.67
C ALA A 93 -12.51 3.41 -11.72
N ASP A 94 -13.60 3.07 -12.41
CA ASP A 94 -14.28 3.97 -13.33
C ASP A 94 -14.86 5.18 -12.55
N ASP A 95 -15.57 4.91 -11.44
CA ASP A 95 -16.10 5.96 -10.54
C ASP A 95 -14.98 6.87 -9.99
N LEU A 96 -13.83 6.29 -9.66
CA LEU A 96 -12.65 7.03 -9.19
C LEU A 96 -12.13 7.98 -10.29
N ALA A 97 -12.07 7.53 -11.53
CA ALA A 97 -11.61 8.33 -12.66
C ALA A 97 -12.56 9.50 -12.93
N ASP A 98 -13.87 9.26 -12.85
CA ASP A 98 -14.89 10.30 -13.05
C ASP A 98 -14.85 11.35 -11.93
N LEU A 99 -14.74 10.93 -10.66
CA LEU A 99 -14.59 11.85 -9.54
C LEU A 99 -13.30 12.67 -9.64
N ALA A 100 -12.20 12.06 -10.07
CA ALA A 100 -10.93 12.76 -10.24
C ALA A 100 -11.02 13.82 -11.35
N ARG A 101 -11.67 13.50 -12.48
CA ARG A 101 -11.93 14.48 -13.55
C ARG A 101 -12.82 15.61 -13.05
N SER A 102 -13.90 15.30 -12.34
CA SER A 102 -14.82 16.32 -11.82
C SER A 102 -14.15 17.22 -10.77
N LEU A 103 -13.29 16.66 -9.91
CA LEU A 103 -12.48 17.45 -8.97
C LEU A 103 -11.53 18.39 -9.71
N GLN A 104 -10.90 17.94 -10.80
CA GLN A 104 -10.05 18.78 -11.64
C GLN A 104 -10.85 19.94 -12.26
N GLU A 105 -12.05 19.67 -12.76
CA GLU A 105 -12.94 20.68 -13.34
C GLU A 105 -13.35 21.73 -12.31
N ASP A 106 -13.75 21.31 -11.11
CA ASP A 106 -14.10 22.24 -10.02
C ASP A 106 -12.92 23.12 -9.61
N LEU A 107 -11.72 22.54 -9.53
CA LEU A 107 -10.50 23.29 -9.18
C LEU A 107 -10.12 24.30 -10.28
N ASN A 108 -10.29 23.93 -11.55
CA ASN A 108 -10.05 24.84 -12.67
C ASN A 108 -11.08 25.98 -12.75
N ALA A 109 -12.32 25.71 -12.32
CA ALA A 109 -13.39 26.70 -12.29
C ALA A 109 -13.32 27.60 -11.04
N SER A 110 -12.58 27.19 -10.01
CA SER A 110 -12.48 27.94 -8.77
C SER A 110 -11.28 28.90 -8.71
N ASN A 111 -11.24 29.73 -7.67
CA ASN A 111 -10.16 30.64 -7.34
C ASN A 111 -9.51 30.23 -6.01
N GLU A 112 -8.23 30.56 -5.79
CA GLU A 112 -7.41 30.16 -4.64
C GLU A 112 -8.06 30.49 -3.28
N ASN A 113 -8.95 31.48 -3.24
CA ASN A 113 -9.62 31.97 -2.04
C ASN A 113 -11.00 31.34 -1.78
N VAL A 114 -11.48 30.42 -2.63
CA VAL A 114 -12.80 29.78 -2.50
C VAL A 114 -12.69 28.29 -2.80
N LEU A 115 -12.19 27.50 -1.85
CA LEU A 115 -12.35 26.05 -1.92
C LEU A 115 -13.79 25.71 -1.51
N SER A 116 -14.61 25.26 -2.47
CA SER A 116 -15.98 24.86 -2.19
C SER A 116 -16.00 23.61 -1.32
N ILE A 117 -17.05 23.46 -0.51
CA ILE A 117 -17.30 22.24 0.26
C ILE A 117 -17.34 21.01 -0.68
N GLU A 118 -17.82 21.19 -1.91
CA GLU A 118 -17.90 20.13 -2.91
C GLU A 118 -16.52 19.58 -3.30
N VAL A 119 -15.50 20.43 -3.42
CA VAL A 119 -14.11 20.00 -3.70
C VAL A 119 -13.59 19.09 -2.60
N VAL A 120 -13.83 19.46 -1.33
CA VAL A 120 -13.43 18.66 -0.16
C VAL A 120 -14.16 17.31 -0.16
N GLU A 121 -15.48 17.32 -0.36
CA GLU A 121 -16.28 16.09 -0.42
C GLU A 121 -15.86 15.15 -1.55
N LYS A 122 -15.57 15.69 -2.73
CA LYS A 122 -15.07 14.89 -3.87
C LYS A 122 -13.71 14.28 -3.54
N ALA A 123 -12.79 15.03 -2.93
CA ALA A 123 -11.50 14.51 -2.50
C ALA A 123 -11.64 13.37 -1.47
N GLU A 124 -12.54 13.48 -0.49
CA GLU A 124 -12.80 12.39 0.45
C GLU A 124 -13.38 11.14 -0.22
N LYS A 125 -14.31 11.32 -1.17
CA LYS A 125 -14.90 10.19 -1.93
C LYS A 125 -13.82 9.46 -2.73
N ILE A 126 -12.91 10.20 -3.37
CA ILE A 126 -11.74 9.65 -4.06
C ILE A 126 -10.88 8.81 -3.10
N GLU A 127 -10.58 9.34 -1.90
CA GLU A 127 -9.78 8.61 -0.91
C GLU A 127 -10.43 7.28 -0.49
N LYS A 128 -11.75 7.31 -0.26
CA LYS A 128 -12.55 6.13 0.11
C LYS A 128 -12.55 5.07 -1.00
N LEU A 129 -12.77 5.47 -2.26
CA LEU A 129 -12.72 4.55 -3.40
C LEU A 129 -11.32 3.96 -3.62
N ALA A 130 -10.28 4.78 -3.58
CA ALA A 130 -8.90 4.31 -3.70
C ALA A 130 -8.54 3.28 -2.61
N LYS A 131 -8.95 3.52 -1.36
CA LYS A 131 -8.78 2.56 -0.26
C LYS A 131 -9.55 1.26 -0.52
N LYS A 132 -10.77 1.34 -1.05
CA LYS A 132 -11.59 0.18 -1.37
C LYS A 132 -10.97 -0.69 -2.47
N ILE A 133 -10.53 -0.08 -3.57
CA ILE A 133 -9.81 -0.76 -4.65
C ILE A 133 -8.56 -1.44 -4.11
N LYS A 134 -7.73 -0.73 -3.32
CA LYS A 134 -6.52 -1.31 -2.71
C LYS A 134 -6.83 -2.53 -1.83
N ARG A 135 -7.90 -2.47 -1.05
CA ARG A 135 -8.32 -3.58 -0.18
C ARG A 135 -8.81 -4.77 -0.99
N ALA A 136 -9.61 -4.53 -2.03
CA ALA A 136 -10.05 -5.58 -2.96
C ALA A 136 -8.84 -6.23 -3.64
N ALA A 137 -7.91 -5.42 -4.16
CA ALA A 137 -6.68 -5.87 -4.83
C ALA A 137 -5.80 -6.78 -3.96
N LYS A 138 -5.73 -6.52 -2.64
CA LYS A 138 -4.96 -7.35 -1.68
C LYS A 138 -5.66 -8.65 -1.29
N GLY A 139 -6.96 -8.77 -1.55
CA GLY A 139 -7.74 -9.98 -1.30
C GLY A 139 -7.74 -10.97 -2.47
N PHE A 140 -7.01 -10.66 -3.54
CA PHE A 140 -6.72 -11.58 -4.65
C PHE A 140 -5.41 -12.34 -4.40
#